data_AF-A0A1V4JMU7-F1
#
_entry.id   AF-A0A1V4JMU7-F1
#
_cell.length_a   1.000
_cell.length_b   1.000
_cell.length_c   1.000
_cell.angle_alpha   90.00
_cell.angle_beta   90.00
_cell.angle_gamma   90.00
#
_symmetry.space_group_name_H-M   'P 1'
#
loop_
_entity.id
_entity.type
_entity.pdbx_description
1 polymer ?
#
loop_
_entity_poly.entity_id
_entity_poly.type
_entity_poly.pdbx_seq_one_letter_code
_entity_poly.pdbx_strand_id
1 'polypeptide(L)'
;MKKLVYDLLPPGVCNLLNTAAIYANNEISLGDIEIYGFDYDYTLAQYSNLLHSVICNTARGILIEQFKYPEGLGRYDYIPGFAIRELHYDVQKSLLMKSDAFHYVQLGTAYRGLKPVPDEEVIELYGGTQHIPLYQMSDFYGKGPSLKQFMDIFSLREMTLLSSVIDYFVTHGIEFDQVHLYKDISDAIRDVHVKGVMYKWIEKDLEQYILHGDEIYAVLNHLVNHEKKFFLILISIDINMDKFSPLVILGL
;
A
#
# COMPACT_ATOMS: atom_id res chain seq x y z
N MET A 1 13.48 11.06 -18.82
CA MET A 1 13.40 12.09 -17.76
C MET A 1 12.34 11.62 -16.76
N LYS A 2 12.71 11.38 -15.49
CA LYS A 2 11.73 11.06 -14.44
C LYS A 2 10.95 12.34 -14.15
N LYS A 3 9.70 12.45 -14.63
CA LYS A 3 8.80 13.51 -14.16
C LYS A 3 8.32 13.10 -12.78
N LEU A 4 8.67 13.86 -11.75
CA LEU A 4 8.13 13.64 -10.42
C LEU A 4 6.67 14.11 -10.42
N VAL A 5 5.82 13.55 -9.55
CA VAL A 5 4.40 13.93 -9.44
C VAL A 5 4.24 15.45 -9.22
N TYR A 6 5.21 16.08 -8.54
CA TYR A 6 5.26 17.53 -8.33
C TYR A 6 5.40 18.35 -9.63
N ASP A 7 5.95 17.78 -10.70
CA ASP A 7 6.10 18.44 -12.00
C ASP A 7 4.81 18.39 -12.85
N LEU A 8 3.82 17.59 -12.42
CA LEU A 8 2.54 17.38 -13.12
C LEU A 8 1.37 18.11 -12.47
N LEU A 9 1.53 18.56 -11.22
CA LEU A 9 0.50 19.32 -10.51
C LEU A 9 0.69 20.83 -10.76
N PRO A 10 -0.38 21.58 -11.08
CA PRO A 10 -0.28 23.04 -11.18
C PRO A 10 0.31 23.62 -9.88
N PRO A 11 1.22 24.61 -9.96
CA PRO A 11 1.77 25.25 -8.77
C PRO A 11 0.64 25.74 -7.85
N GLY A 12 0.62 25.27 -6.60
CA GLY A 12 -0.36 25.69 -5.59
C GLY A 12 -1.54 24.74 -5.36
N VAL A 13 -1.73 23.68 -6.14
CA VAL A 13 -2.82 22.70 -5.87
C VAL A 13 -2.62 22.00 -4.52
N CYS A 14 -1.39 21.68 -4.14
CA CYS A 14 -1.10 21.11 -2.82
C CYS A 14 -1.35 22.11 -1.67
N ASN A 15 -1.31 23.42 -1.93
CA ASN A 15 -1.59 24.47 -0.92
C ASN A 15 -3.09 24.71 -0.70
N LEU A 16 -3.97 24.08 -1.51
CA LEU A 16 -5.43 24.18 -1.37
C LEU A 16 -6.02 23.09 -0.47
N LEU A 17 -5.24 22.06 -0.13
CA LEU A 17 -5.70 20.95 0.70
C LEU A 17 -5.49 21.28 2.17
N ASN A 18 -6.58 21.60 2.86
CA ASN A 18 -6.57 21.74 4.31
C ASN A 18 -6.53 20.34 4.95
N THR A 19 -5.40 19.99 5.56
CA THR A 19 -5.21 18.68 6.21
C THR A 19 -6.15 18.44 7.40
N ALA A 20 -6.78 19.49 7.92
CA ALA A 20 -7.78 19.40 8.99
C ALA A 20 -9.24 19.40 8.46
N ALA A 21 -9.47 19.50 7.15
CA ALA A 21 -10.82 19.51 6.59
C ALA A 21 -11.41 18.09 6.51
N ILE A 22 -12.69 17.97 6.86
CA ILE A 22 -13.49 16.77 6.64
C ILE A 22 -14.27 16.99 5.34
N TYR A 23 -14.04 16.12 4.35
CA TYR A 23 -14.73 16.16 3.06
C TYR A 23 -15.90 15.18 3.05
N ALA A 24 -17.08 15.63 2.61
CA ALA A 24 -18.29 14.82 2.56
C ALA A 24 -18.65 14.48 1.11
N ASN A 25 -18.78 13.18 0.83
CA ASN A 25 -19.35 12.69 -0.43
C ASN A 25 -20.88 12.58 -0.35
N ASN A 26 -21.40 12.24 0.84
CA ASN A 26 -22.82 12.10 1.14
C ASN A 26 -23.14 12.83 2.44
N GLU A 27 -24.41 13.20 2.64
CA GLU A 27 -24.88 13.80 3.87
C GLU A 27 -24.92 12.75 5.00
N ILE A 28 -24.36 13.11 6.16
CA ILE A 28 -24.43 12.31 7.38
C ILE A 28 -24.54 13.23 8.59
N SER A 29 -25.48 12.93 9.47
CA SER A 29 -25.65 13.61 10.75
C SER A 29 -24.87 12.86 11.82
N LEU A 30 -23.73 13.41 12.24
CA LEU A 30 -22.90 12.81 13.31
C LEU A 30 -23.61 12.79 14.67
N GLY A 31 -24.63 13.64 14.85
CA GLY A 31 -25.49 13.64 16.04
C GLY A 31 -26.26 12.34 16.21
N ASP A 32 -26.73 11.77 15.11
CA ASP A 32 -27.56 10.55 15.09
C ASP A 32 -26.73 9.26 15.20
N ILE A 33 -25.40 9.36 15.10
CA ILE A 33 -24.51 8.21 15.22
C ILE A 33 -24.27 7.89 16.69
N GLU A 34 -24.70 6.72 17.15
CA GLU A 34 -24.51 6.26 18.54
C GLU A 34 -23.19 5.49 18.73
N ILE A 35 -22.73 4.79 17.69
CA ILE A 35 -21.61 3.85 17.76
C ILE A 35 -20.63 4.12 16.62
N TYR A 36 -19.34 4.28 16.96
CA TYR A 36 -18.24 4.44 16.01
C TYR A 36 -17.37 3.17 15.98
N GLY A 37 -17.17 2.62 14.78
CA GLY A 37 -16.23 1.54 14.55
C GLY A 37 -14.92 2.08 14.02
N PHE A 38 -13.80 1.68 14.61
CA PHE A 38 -12.48 2.04 14.13
C PHE A 38 -11.72 0.81 13.67
N ASP A 39 -11.10 0.89 12.50
CA ASP A 39 -9.95 0.05 12.19
C ASP A 39 -8.75 0.53 13.03
N TYR A 40 -7.76 -0.32 13.23
CA TYR A 40 -6.60 0.00 14.03
C TYR A 40 -5.45 0.54 13.17
N ASP A 41 -4.88 -0.33 12.33
CA ASP A 41 -3.68 -0.02 11.56
C ASP A 41 -3.96 1.06 10.51
N TYR A 42 -3.15 2.12 10.50
CA TYR A 42 -3.31 3.31 9.65
C TYR A 42 -4.63 4.08 9.80
N THR A 43 -5.45 3.75 10.80
CA THR A 43 -6.63 4.54 11.19
C THR A 43 -6.41 5.17 12.57
N LEU A 44 -6.30 4.35 13.63
CA LEU A 44 -5.92 4.80 14.97
C LEU A 44 -4.41 4.79 15.19
N ALA A 45 -3.71 3.77 14.68
CA ALA A 45 -2.26 3.68 14.73
C ALA A 45 -1.68 4.18 13.40
N GLN A 46 -1.32 5.46 13.35
CA GLN A 46 -0.72 6.04 12.14
C GLN A 46 0.78 5.78 12.14
N TYR A 47 1.24 4.91 11.24
CA TYR A 47 2.65 4.52 11.22
C TYR A 47 3.56 5.49 10.48
N SER A 48 4.79 5.66 10.96
CA SER A 48 5.81 6.44 10.28
C SER A 48 6.29 5.79 8.99
N ASN A 49 6.71 6.62 8.03
CA ASN A 49 7.24 6.16 6.74
C ASN A 49 8.54 5.34 6.86
N LEU A 50 9.15 5.25 8.04
CA LEU A 50 10.31 4.39 8.29
C LEU A 50 9.93 2.92 8.27
N LEU A 51 8.78 2.58 8.85
CA LEU A 51 8.29 1.19 8.99
C LEU A 51 8.28 0.47 7.64
N HIS A 52 7.84 1.20 6.65
CA HIS A 52 7.80 0.82 5.27
C HIS A 52 9.12 0.31 4.67
N SER A 53 10.22 1.03 4.90
CA SER A 53 11.54 0.62 4.42
C SER A 53 11.97 -0.66 5.13
N VAL A 54 11.68 -0.79 6.42
CA VAL A 54 12.03 -1.97 7.21
C VAL A 54 11.26 -3.21 6.74
N ILE A 55 9.96 -3.07 6.47
CA ILE A 55 9.12 -4.14 5.90
C ILE A 55 9.68 -4.58 4.54
N CYS A 56 9.93 -3.63 3.63
CA CYS A 56 10.45 -3.93 2.30
C CYS A 56 11.81 -4.64 2.36
N ASN A 57 12.73 -4.13 3.19
CA ASN A 57 14.07 -4.72 3.36
C ASN A 57 14.00 -6.13 3.96
N THR A 58 13.09 -6.36 4.90
CA THR A 58 12.92 -7.67 5.53
C THR A 58 12.29 -8.68 4.57
N ALA A 59 11.25 -8.28 3.83
CA ALA A 59 10.67 -9.12 2.78
C ALA A 59 11.71 -9.46 1.69
N ARG A 60 12.55 -8.50 1.31
CA ARG A 60 13.69 -8.75 0.41
C ARG A 60 14.67 -9.77 0.98
N GLY A 61 15.00 -9.67 2.28
CA GLY A 61 15.81 -10.66 2.98
C GLY A 61 15.20 -12.06 2.92
N ILE A 62 13.89 -12.18 3.15
CA ILE A 62 13.15 -13.43 3.03
C ILE A 62 13.25 -14.01 1.60
N LEU A 63 13.09 -13.18 0.56
CA LEU A 63 13.25 -13.61 -0.84
C LEU A 63 14.63 -14.21 -1.10
N ILE A 64 15.69 -13.56 -0.63
CA ILE A 64 17.07 -14.01 -0.85
C ILE A 64 17.36 -15.27 -0.02
N GLU A 65 17.08 -15.23 1.28
CA GLU A 65 17.50 -16.28 2.21
C GLU A 65 16.63 -17.54 2.13
N GLN A 66 15.31 -17.38 1.98
CA GLN A 66 14.35 -18.48 2.05
C GLN A 66 13.92 -18.93 0.65
N PHE A 67 13.53 -17.99 -0.21
CA PHE A 67 13.11 -18.29 -1.58
C PHE A 67 14.27 -18.42 -2.58
N LYS A 68 15.51 -18.20 -2.15
CA LYS A 68 16.75 -18.37 -2.93
C LYS A 68 16.84 -17.46 -4.15
N TYR A 69 16.28 -16.26 -4.05
CA TYR A 69 16.45 -15.22 -5.06
C TYR A 69 17.91 -14.71 -5.08
N PRO A 70 18.37 -14.11 -6.21
CA PRO A 70 19.75 -13.66 -6.34
C PRO A 70 20.19 -12.68 -5.26
N GLU A 71 21.36 -12.91 -4.66
CA GLU A 71 21.94 -12.04 -3.61
C GLU A 71 22.12 -10.59 -4.06
N GLY A 72 22.28 -10.36 -5.38
CA GLY A 72 22.38 -9.03 -5.97
C GLY A 72 21.18 -8.12 -5.70
N LEU A 73 20.00 -8.70 -5.41
CA LEU A 73 18.82 -7.94 -4.97
C LEU A 73 19.08 -7.15 -3.69
N GLY A 74 20.01 -7.60 -2.83
CA GLY A 74 20.38 -6.90 -1.60
C GLY A 74 20.81 -5.44 -1.81
N ARG A 75 21.21 -5.08 -3.05
CA ARG A 75 21.62 -3.73 -3.45
C ARG A 75 20.47 -2.78 -3.77
N TYR A 76 19.25 -3.28 -3.95
CA TYR A 76 18.07 -2.47 -4.26
C TYR A 76 17.43 -1.98 -2.98
N ASP A 77 17.56 -0.69 -2.66
CA ASP A 77 16.88 -0.10 -1.51
C ASP A 77 15.40 0.19 -1.78
N TYR A 78 14.61 0.30 -0.72
CA TYR A 78 13.24 0.82 -0.82
C TYR A 78 13.28 2.24 -1.43
N ILE A 79 12.40 2.52 -2.38
CA ILE A 79 12.35 3.80 -3.11
C ILE A 79 11.10 4.58 -2.66
N PRO A 80 11.22 5.53 -1.71
CA PRO A 80 10.09 6.33 -1.26
C PRO A 80 9.47 7.11 -2.42
N GLY A 81 8.13 7.06 -2.51
CA GLY A 81 7.37 7.80 -3.51
C GLY A 81 7.41 7.23 -4.93
N PHE A 82 8.05 6.07 -5.16
CA PHE A 82 7.98 5.38 -6.45
C PHE A 82 6.55 4.90 -6.76
N ALA A 83 5.93 4.20 -5.81
CA ALA A 83 4.55 3.74 -5.90
C ALA A 83 3.61 4.68 -5.13
N ILE A 84 2.39 4.83 -5.65
CA ILE A 84 1.27 5.51 -5.00
C ILE A 84 0.12 4.52 -4.79
N ARG A 85 -0.87 4.88 -3.98
CA ARG A 85 -2.08 4.06 -3.79
C ARG A 85 -2.90 4.00 -5.08
N GLU A 86 -3.75 2.98 -5.17
CA GLU A 86 -4.73 2.77 -6.25
C GLU A 86 -4.10 2.42 -7.61
N LEU A 87 -2.85 1.96 -7.62
CA LEU A 87 -2.26 1.38 -8.82
C LEU A 87 -2.79 -0.03 -9.06
N HIS A 88 -2.74 -0.44 -10.31
CA HIS A 88 -3.09 -1.77 -10.76
C HIS A 88 -1.83 -2.50 -11.21
N TYR A 89 -1.76 -3.78 -10.90
CA TYR A 89 -0.69 -4.64 -11.35
C TYR A 89 -1.23 -5.79 -12.19
N ASP A 90 -0.87 -5.82 -13.47
CA ASP A 90 -1.15 -6.96 -14.34
C ASP A 90 -0.06 -8.01 -14.11
N VAL A 91 -0.41 -9.05 -13.38
CA VAL A 91 0.46 -10.20 -13.06
C VAL A 91 0.94 -10.88 -14.33
N GLN A 92 0.07 -11.08 -15.33
CA GLN A 92 0.46 -11.79 -16.55
C GLN A 92 1.44 -10.98 -17.39
N LYS A 93 1.28 -9.65 -17.42
CA LYS A 93 2.13 -8.74 -18.21
C LYS A 93 3.30 -8.14 -17.43
N SER A 94 3.33 -8.35 -16.11
CA SER A 94 4.26 -7.71 -15.18
C SER A 94 4.29 -6.18 -15.30
N LEU A 95 3.10 -5.57 -15.36
CA LEU A 95 2.94 -4.12 -15.51
C LEU A 95 2.29 -3.52 -14.27
N LEU A 96 2.97 -2.55 -13.66
CA LEU A 96 2.38 -1.65 -12.67
C LEU A 96 1.92 -0.38 -13.39
N MET A 97 0.65 -0.01 -13.25
CA MET A 97 0.06 1.08 -14.00
C MET A 97 -1.09 1.75 -13.26
N LYS A 98 -1.46 2.96 -13.68
CA LYS A 98 -2.67 3.62 -13.22
C LYS A 98 -3.79 3.38 -14.23
N SER A 99 -4.98 3.06 -13.75
CA SER A 99 -6.19 3.04 -14.56
C SER A 99 -7.19 4.08 -14.06
N ASP A 100 -8.13 4.46 -14.91
CA ASP A 100 -9.25 5.31 -14.55
C ASP A 100 -10.49 4.50 -14.12
N ALA A 101 -11.54 5.21 -13.71
CA ALA A 101 -12.81 4.61 -13.28
C ALA A 101 -13.55 3.86 -14.40
N PHE A 102 -13.12 3.98 -15.65
CA PHE A 102 -13.67 3.27 -16.82
C PHE A 102 -12.73 2.16 -17.30
N HIS A 103 -11.72 1.80 -16.51
CA HIS A 103 -10.74 0.75 -16.76
C HIS A 103 -9.82 1.01 -17.96
N TYR A 104 -9.60 2.28 -18.30
CA TYR A 104 -8.56 2.66 -19.25
C TYR A 104 -7.23 2.83 -18.53
N VAL A 105 -6.18 2.21 -19.06
CA VAL A 105 -4.81 2.45 -18.62
C VAL A 105 -4.44 3.89 -18.96
N GLN A 106 -4.05 4.67 -17.96
CA GLN A 106 -3.58 6.02 -18.17
C GLN A 106 -2.19 5.98 -18.82
N LEU A 107 -2.08 6.54 -20.03
CA LEU A 107 -0.81 6.62 -20.75
C LEU A 107 0.27 7.36 -19.95
N GLY A 108 1.53 6.94 -20.13
CA GLY A 108 2.69 7.43 -19.40
C GLY A 108 2.78 6.94 -17.96
N THR A 109 1.87 6.08 -17.50
CA THR A 109 1.85 5.57 -16.11
C THR A 109 2.22 4.10 -15.99
N ALA A 110 2.43 3.39 -17.10
CA ALA A 110 2.77 1.97 -17.09
C ALA A 110 4.27 1.74 -16.92
N TYR A 111 4.63 0.86 -16.00
CA TYR A 111 5.99 0.51 -15.64
C TYR A 111 6.18 -1.00 -15.65
N ARG A 112 7.31 -1.45 -16.20
CA ARG A 112 7.82 -2.81 -16.08
C ARG A 112 9.08 -2.76 -15.22
N GLY A 113 8.97 -3.28 -14.00
CA GLY A 113 9.98 -3.01 -12.97
C GLY A 113 10.05 -1.51 -12.65
N LEU A 114 11.26 -0.93 -12.70
CA LEU A 114 11.48 0.49 -12.41
C LEU A 114 11.53 1.37 -13.67
N LYS A 115 11.28 0.78 -14.85
CA LYS A 115 11.36 1.47 -16.14
C LYS A 115 9.97 1.71 -16.72
N PRO A 116 9.71 2.92 -17.25
CA PRO A 116 8.46 3.19 -17.93
C PRO A 116 8.38 2.37 -19.23
N VAL A 117 7.17 1.94 -19.57
CA VAL A 117 6.87 1.25 -20.83
C VAL A 117 6.30 2.27 -21.82
N PRO A 118 6.76 2.28 -23.09
CA PRO A 118 6.19 3.16 -24.11
C PRO A 118 4.70 2.94 -24.30
N ASP A 119 3.97 4.02 -24.57
CA ASP A 119 2.51 3.99 -24.69
C ASP A 119 2.06 3.08 -25.84
N GLU A 120 2.81 3.04 -26.94
CA GLU A 120 2.55 2.18 -28.08
C GLU A 120 2.60 0.70 -27.68
N GLU A 121 3.59 0.32 -26.88
CA GLU A 121 3.74 -1.05 -26.38
C GLU A 121 2.58 -1.41 -25.42
N VAL A 122 2.17 -0.47 -24.55
CA VAL A 122 1.02 -0.69 -23.66
C VAL A 122 -0.25 -0.94 -24.47
N ILE A 123 -0.51 -0.12 -25.50
CA ILE A 123 -1.69 -0.25 -26.35
C ILE A 123 -1.69 -1.61 -27.07
N GLU A 124 -0.54 -2.05 -27.59
CA GLU A 124 -0.40 -3.36 -28.23
C GLU A 124 -0.67 -4.51 -27.24
N LEU A 125 -0.15 -4.42 -26.02
CA LEU A 125 -0.36 -5.42 -24.96
C LEU A 125 -1.84 -5.56 -24.54
N TYR A 126 -2.65 -4.52 -24.72
CA TYR A 126 -4.09 -4.54 -24.46
C TYR A 126 -4.94 -4.59 -25.75
N GLY A 127 -4.38 -5.20 -26.81
CA GLY A 127 -5.15 -5.56 -28.01
C GLY A 127 -5.47 -4.37 -28.92
N GLY A 128 -4.59 -3.37 -28.96
CA GLY A 128 -4.79 -2.16 -29.75
C GLY A 128 -5.67 -1.10 -29.08
N THR A 129 -5.99 -1.29 -27.79
CA THR A 129 -6.77 -0.35 -26.97
C THR A 129 -6.07 -0.11 -25.63
N GLN A 130 -6.54 0.84 -24.84
CA GLN A 130 -6.10 1.04 -23.46
C GLN A 130 -7.08 0.43 -22.44
N HIS A 131 -8.19 -0.14 -22.92
CA HIS A 131 -9.28 -0.59 -22.05
C HIS A 131 -9.02 -2.00 -21.54
N ILE A 132 -9.06 -2.18 -20.22
CA ILE A 132 -8.96 -3.47 -19.57
C ILE A 132 -10.36 -4.06 -19.40
N PRO A 133 -10.67 -5.23 -19.99
CA PRO A 133 -11.96 -5.86 -19.82
C PRO A 133 -12.24 -6.27 -18.36
N LEU A 134 -13.48 -6.10 -17.91
CA LEU A 134 -13.93 -6.46 -16.55
C LEU A 134 -13.56 -7.88 -16.12
N TYR A 135 -13.63 -8.86 -17.02
CA TYR A 135 -13.31 -10.25 -16.69
C TYR A 135 -11.82 -10.49 -16.39
N GLN A 136 -10.94 -9.54 -16.74
CA GLN A 136 -9.51 -9.59 -16.42
C GLN A 136 -9.20 -8.92 -15.07
N MET A 137 -10.13 -8.12 -14.55
CA MET A 137 -9.99 -7.47 -13.25
C MET A 137 -10.18 -8.48 -12.12
N SER A 138 -9.25 -8.48 -11.17
CA SER A 138 -9.47 -9.10 -9.87
C SER A 138 -10.08 -8.07 -8.91
N ASP A 139 -10.74 -8.54 -7.85
CA ASP A 139 -11.37 -7.73 -6.79
C ASP A 139 -12.79 -7.22 -7.13
N PHE A 140 -13.11 -5.94 -6.84
CA PHE A 140 -14.49 -5.43 -6.65
C PHE A 140 -15.49 -5.74 -7.79
N TYR A 141 -15.00 -5.94 -9.02
CA TYR A 141 -15.82 -6.17 -10.22
C TYR A 141 -15.59 -7.51 -10.92
N GLY A 142 -14.72 -8.41 -10.42
CA GLY A 142 -14.37 -9.62 -11.17
C GLY A 142 -13.65 -10.75 -10.42
N LYS A 143 -13.65 -11.93 -11.06
CA LYS A 143 -12.85 -13.12 -10.68
C LYS A 143 -11.62 -13.28 -11.58
N GLY A 144 -11.14 -12.19 -12.17
CA GLY A 144 -10.02 -12.22 -13.10
C GLY A 144 -8.74 -12.65 -12.38
N PRO A 145 -7.95 -13.59 -12.93
CA PRO A 145 -6.76 -14.10 -12.26
C PRO A 145 -5.53 -13.18 -12.39
N SER A 146 -5.63 -12.10 -13.17
CA SER A 146 -4.47 -11.41 -13.73
C SER A 146 -4.23 -9.99 -13.22
N LEU A 147 -5.25 -9.19 -12.95
CA LEU A 147 -5.06 -7.77 -12.62
C LEU A 147 -5.36 -7.47 -11.16
N LYS A 148 -4.33 -7.27 -10.34
CA LYS A 148 -4.46 -6.92 -8.92
C LYS A 148 -4.66 -5.42 -8.73
N GLN A 149 -5.60 -5.04 -7.85
CA GLN A 149 -5.77 -3.67 -7.43
C GLN A 149 -5.11 -3.44 -6.06
N PHE A 150 -4.21 -2.45 -5.98
CA PHE A 150 -3.47 -2.10 -4.77
C PHE A 150 -4.05 -0.84 -4.11
N MET A 151 -5.14 -1.01 -3.37
CA MET A 151 -5.92 0.10 -2.79
C MET A 151 -5.37 0.61 -1.46
N ASP A 152 -4.80 -0.26 -0.65
CA ASP A 152 -4.37 0.09 0.71
C ASP A 152 -2.93 0.64 0.75
N ILE A 153 -2.58 1.21 1.90
CA ILE A 153 -1.24 1.76 2.14
C ILE A 153 -0.18 0.68 2.36
N PHE A 154 -0.58 -0.53 2.76
CA PHE A 154 0.33 -1.67 2.95
C PHE A 154 0.91 -2.14 1.61
N SER A 155 0.09 -2.09 0.56
CA SER A 155 0.40 -2.45 -0.82
C SER A 155 1.57 -1.67 -1.40
N LEU A 156 1.87 -0.47 -0.88
CA LEU A 156 2.97 0.36 -1.39
C LEU A 156 4.33 -0.35 -1.32
N ARG A 157 4.55 -1.17 -0.29
CA ARG A 157 5.82 -1.88 -0.10
C ARG A 157 5.91 -3.09 -0.99
N GLU A 158 4.81 -3.80 -1.18
CA GLU A 158 4.70 -4.88 -2.14
C GLU A 158 4.95 -4.39 -3.57
N MET A 159 4.28 -3.32 -4.01
CA MET A 159 4.48 -2.74 -5.35
C MET A 159 5.93 -2.31 -5.60
N THR A 160 6.57 -1.70 -4.61
CA THR A 160 7.96 -1.22 -4.74
C THR A 160 8.94 -2.40 -4.78
N LEU A 161 8.74 -3.41 -3.93
CA LEU A 161 9.57 -4.62 -3.92
C LEU A 161 9.41 -5.39 -5.24
N LEU A 162 8.16 -5.61 -5.67
CA LEU A 162 7.81 -6.23 -6.94
C LEU A 162 8.52 -5.55 -8.12
N SER A 163 8.43 -4.22 -8.18
CA SER A 163 9.09 -3.44 -9.23
C SER A 163 10.61 -3.54 -9.19
N SER A 164 11.20 -3.58 -7.99
CA SER A 164 12.65 -3.72 -7.81
C SER A 164 13.16 -5.09 -8.25
N VAL A 165 12.44 -6.16 -7.89
CA VAL A 165 12.80 -7.53 -8.28
C VAL A 165 12.66 -7.71 -9.79
N ILE A 166 11.57 -7.25 -10.39
CA ILE A 166 11.38 -7.31 -11.86
C ILE A 166 12.47 -6.53 -12.58
N ASP A 167 12.82 -5.33 -12.11
CA ASP A 167 13.89 -4.52 -12.71
C ASP A 167 15.25 -5.24 -12.67
N TYR A 168 15.56 -5.91 -11.56
CA TYR A 168 16.77 -6.72 -11.44
C TYR A 168 16.76 -7.86 -12.46
N PHE A 169 15.67 -8.63 -12.53
CA PHE A 169 15.58 -9.79 -13.41
C PHE A 169 15.69 -9.39 -14.88
N VAL A 170 14.96 -8.35 -15.30
CA VAL A 170 15.01 -7.81 -16.66
C VAL A 170 16.42 -7.28 -17.00
N THR A 171 17.05 -6.53 -16.09
CA THR A 171 18.37 -5.94 -16.33
C THR A 171 19.48 -6.99 -16.43
N HIS A 172 19.33 -8.13 -15.76
CA HIS A 172 20.29 -9.24 -15.80
C HIS A 172 19.91 -10.35 -16.78
N GLY A 173 18.83 -10.19 -17.55
CA GLY A 173 18.38 -11.20 -18.52
C GLY A 173 17.94 -12.52 -17.87
N ILE A 174 17.40 -12.45 -16.65
CA ILE A 174 16.88 -13.62 -15.92
C ILE A 174 15.43 -13.83 -16.33
N GLU A 175 15.12 -15.00 -16.88
CA GLU A 175 13.75 -15.40 -17.16
C GLU A 175 13.01 -15.77 -15.87
N PHE A 176 11.72 -15.43 -15.80
CA PHE A 176 10.87 -15.74 -14.67
C PHE A 176 9.44 -15.98 -15.12
N ASP A 177 8.73 -16.81 -14.35
CA ASP A 177 7.29 -16.93 -14.45
C ASP A 177 6.64 -15.81 -13.62
N GLN A 178 5.78 -15.01 -14.25
CA GLN A 178 5.24 -13.80 -13.65
C GLN A 178 4.29 -14.09 -12.50
N VAL A 179 3.56 -15.20 -12.57
CA VAL A 179 2.58 -15.60 -11.54
C VAL A 179 3.30 -16.08 -10.29
N HIS A 180 4.33 -16.91 -10.45
CA HIS A 180 5.12 -17.41 -9.32
C HIS A 180 5.95 -16.29 -8.70
N LEU A 181 6.54 -15.40 -9.52
CA LEU A 181 7.26 -14.23 -9.03
C LEU A 181 6.37 -13.34 -8.15
N TYR A 182 5.18 -13.01 -8.66
CA TYR A 182 4.21 -12.23 -7.91
C TYR A 182 3.85 -12.92 -6.59
N LYS A 183 3.54 -14.22 -6.64
CA LYS A 183 3.18 -15.01 -5.47
C LYS A 183 4.28 -15.04 -4.41
N ASP A 184 5.53 -15.29 -4.78
CA ASP A 184 6.66 -15.33 -3.85
C ASP A 184 6.82 -13.98 -3.13
N ILE A 185 6.65 -12.88 -3.87
CA ILE A 185 6.77 -11.52 -3.33
C ILE A 185 5.61 -11.19 -2.39
N SER A 186 4.37 -11.52 -2.77
CA SER A 186 3.20 -11.40 -1.90
C SER A 186 3.36 -12.24 -0.63
N ASP A 187 3.85 -13.48 -0.76
CA ASP A 187 4.08 -14.40 0.35
C ASP A 187 5.20 -13.89 1.27
N ALA A 188 6.29 -13.33 0.74
CA ALA A 188 7.36 -12.73 1.52
C ALA A 188 6.88 -11.50 2.32
N ILE A 189 6.06 -10.63 1.72
CA ILE A 189 5.44 -9.48 2.41
C ILE A 189 4.46 -9.97 3.49
N ARG A 190 3.63 -10.97 3.18
CA ARG A 190 2.72 -11.58 4.15
C ARG A 190 3.49 -12.15 5.34
N ASP A 191 4.60 -12.83 5.10
CA ASP A 191 5.41 -13.44 6.15
C ASP A 191 5.97 -12.41 7.14
N VAL A 192 6.30 -11.19 6.70
CA VAL A 192 6.71 -10.10 7.62
C VAL A 192 5.59 -9.75 8.60
N HIS A 193 4.34 -9.71 8.12
CA HIS A 193 3.16 -9.40 8.94
C HIS A 193 2.78 -10.57 9.85
N VAL A 194 2.70 -11.78 9.30
CA VAL A 194 2.26 -12.99 10.03
C VAL A 194 3.25 -13.40 11.12
N LYS A 195 4.56 -13.26 10.88
CA LYS A 195 5.59 -13.58 11.88
C LYS A 195 5.69 -12.52 12.99
N GLY A 196 4.85 -11.48 12.96
CA GLY A 196 4.78 -10.41 13.96
C GLY A 196 6.07 -9.60 14.10
N VAL A 197 6.95 -9.65 13.10
CA VAL A 197 8.26 -8.99 13.17
C VAL A 197 8.08 -7.47 13.18
N MET A 198 7.07 -6.99 12.45
CA MET A 198 6.63 -5.60 12.43
C MET A 198 6.32 -5.07 13.84
N TYR A 199 5.47 -5.77 14.58
CA TYR A 199 5.06 -5.37 15.93
C TYR A 199 6.22 -5.38 16.91
N LYS A 200 7.15 -6.33 16.79
CA LYS A 200 8.37 -6.36 17.62
C LYS A 200 9.29 -5.16 17.39
N TRP A 201 9.27 -4.53 16.22
CA TRP A 201 10.01 -3.29 15.99
C TRP A 201 9.28 -2.10 16.60
N ILE A 202 7.97 -2.03 16.41
CA ILE A 202 7.11 -0.97 16.96
C ILE A 202 7.17 -0.98 18.50
N GLU A 203 7.09 -2.15 19.14
CA GLU A 203 7.19 -2.28 20.61
C GLU A 203 8.52 -1.80 21.18
N LYS A 204 9.60 -1.82 20.39
CA LYS A 204 10.93 -1.38 20.85
C LYS A 204 11.06 0.15 20.84
N ASP A 205 10.32 0.83 19.98
CA ASP A 205 10.41 2.27 19.80
C ASP A 205 9.07 2.85 19.31
N LEU A 206 8.11 2.98 20.23
CA LEU A 206 6.76 3.45 19.89
C LEU A 206 6.77 4.88 19.33
N GLU A 207 7.60 5.77 19.88
CA GLU A 207 7.69 7.18 19.47
C GLU A 207 8.20 7.33 18.04
N GLN A 208 9.11 6.46 17.59
CA GLN A 208 9.62 6.48 16.22
C GLN A 208 8.59 6.01 15.18
N TYR A 209 7.72 5.07 15.56
CA TYR A 209 6.85 4.38 14.61
C TYR A 209 5.38 4.80 14.66
N ILE A 210 4.86 5.32 15.78
CA ILE A 210 3.46 5.77 15.90
C ILE A 210 3.41 7.30 15.90
N LEU A 211 2.63 7.85 14.99
CA LEU A 211 2.38 9.28 14.83
C LEU A 211 1.03 9.68 15.42
N HIS A 212 0.90 10.94 15.82
CA HIS A 212 -0.38 11.60 16.16
C HIS A 212 -1.18 10.98 17.32
N GLY A 213 -0.51 10.44 18.33
CA GLY A 213 -1.18 9.84 19.50
C GLY A 213 -2.08 10.82 20.26
N ASP A 214 -1.62 12.05 20.48
CA ASP A 214 -2.33 13.07 21.26
C ASP A 214 -3.61 13.55 20.57
N GLU A 215 -3.57 13.77 19.26
CA GLU A 215 -4.73 14.22 18.48
C GLU A 215 -5.82 13.14 18.43
N ILE A 216 -5.42 11.87 18.28
CA ILE A 216 -6.34 10.73 18.26
C ILE A 216 -6.99 10.56 19.64
N TYR A 217 -6.20 10.68 20.71
CA TYR A 217 -6.72 10.69 22.08
C TYR A 217 -7.77 11.80 22.28
N ALA A 218 -7.48 13.02 21.81
CA ALA A 218 -8.41 14.14 21.94
C ALA A 218 -9.75 13.88 21.22
N VAL A 219 -9.72 13.29 20.01
CA VAL A 219 -10.94 12.94 19.26
C VAL A 219 -11.75 11.86 19.98
N LEU A 220 -11.10 10.79 20.43
CA LEU A 220 -11.79 9.71 21.13
C LEU A 220 -12.39 10.19 22.43
N ASN A 221 -11.65 10.98 23.23
CA ASN A 221 -12.15 11.59 24.45
C ASN A 221 -13.33 12.54 24.18
N HIS A 222 -13.28 13.32 23.10
CA HIS A 222 -14.40 14.17 22.69
C HIS A 222 -15.67 13.36 22.42
N LEU A 223 -15.55 12.22 21.74
CA LEU A 223 -16.67 11.33 21.45
C LEU A 223 -17.21 10.65 22.74
N VAL A 224 -16.34 10.22 23.66
CA VAL A 224 -16.75 9.67 24.97
C VAL A 224 -17.55 10.68 25.77
N ASN A 225 -17.10 11.94 25.81
CA ASN A 225 -17.79 13.02 26.51
C ASN A 225 -19.17 13.34 25.92
N HIS A 226 -19.47 12.88 24.70
CA HIS A 226 -20.78 12.97 24.05
C HIS A 226 -21.53 11.64 24.05
N GLU A 227 -21.21 10.75 24.99
CA GLU A 227 -21.88 9.45 25.22
C GLU A 227 -21.87 8.51 24.01
N LYS A 228 -20.90 8.70 23.10
CA LYS A 228 -20.71 7.82 21.93
C LYS A 228 -19.98 6.55 22.35
N LYS A 229 -20.38 5.42 21.77
CA LYS A 229 -19.76 4.10 22.03
C LYS A 229 -18.80 3.71 20.92
N PHE A 230 -17.80 2.89 21.24
CA PHE A 230 -16.81 2.42 20.26
C PHE A 230 -16.73 0.91 20.16
N PHE A 231 -16.31 0.45 19.00
CA PHE A 231 -15.73 -0.88 18.84
C PHE A 231 -14.50 -0.79 17.94
N LEU A 232 -13.57 -1.72 18.15
CA LEU A 232 -12.36 -1.82 17.37
C LEU A 232 -12.46 -3.04 16.45
N ILE A 233 -12.10 -2.87 15.19
CA ILE A 233 -11.88 -3.94 14.24
C ILE A 233 -10.38 -4.10 14.06
N LEU A 234 -9.90 -5.34 14.19
CA LEU A 234 -8.51 -5.71 13.98
C LEU A 234 -8.46 -6.92 13.05
N ILE A 235 -7.61 -6.84 12.03
CA ILE A 235 -7.34 -7.96 11.10
C ILE A 235 -6.07 -8.71 11.52
N SER A 236 -5.30 -8.20 12.49
CA SER A 236 -4.06 -8.83 12.95
C SER A 236 -4.31 -9.96 13.95
N ILE A 237 -3.76 -11.14 13.65
CA ILE A 237 -4.09 -12.41 14.30
C ILE A 237 -3.40 -12.65 15.65
N ASP A 238 -2.34 -11.91 16.01
CA ASP A 238 -1.57 -12.22 17.23
C ASP A 238 -0.93 -10.97 17.87
N ILE A 239 -1.72 -9.91 18.05
CA ILE A 239 -1.29 -8.80 18.91
C ILE A 239 -1.76 -9.12 20.33
N ASN A 240 -0.82 -9.17 21.27
CA ASN A 240 -1.12 -9.21 22.69
C ASN A 240 -1.77 -7.87 23.08
N MET A 241 -3.10 -7.83 23.02
CA MET A 241 -3.93 -6.62 23.18
C MET A 241 -3.77 -5.97 24.56
N ASP A 242 -3.21 -6.67 25.55
CA ASP A 242 -2.88 -6.06 26.84
C ASP A 242 -1.78 -4.99 26.74
N LYS A 243 -0.96 -5.00 25.66
CA LYS A 243 0.05 -3.95 25.36
C LYS A 243 -0.35 -2.98 24.24
N PHE A 244 -1.30 -3.39 23.39
CA PHE A 244 -1.72 -2.65 22.19
C PHE A 244 -3.18 -2.24 22.20
N SER A 245 -3.86 -2.35 23.34
CA SER A 245 -5.21 -1.79 23.42
C SER A 245 -5.12 -0.30 23.11
N PRO A 246 -6.07 0.25 22.34
CA PRO A 246 -6.18 1.69 22.14
C PRO A 246 -6.17 2.43 23.48
N LEU A 247 -6.72 1.82 24.53
CA LEU A 247 -6.69 2.34 25.89
C LEU A 247 -5.25 2.45 26.44
N VAL A 248 -4.42 1.41 26.32
CA VAL A 248 -3.03 1.43 26.81
C VAL A 248 -2.11 2.33 25.97
N ILE A 249 -2.30 2.39 24.65
CA ILE A 249 -1.48 3.22 23.76
C ILE A 249 -1.90 4.70 23.78
N LEU A 250 -3.19 4.98 24.05
CA LEU A 250 -3.71 6.34 24.18
C LEU A 250 -3.79 6.81 25.64
N GLY A 251 -3.35 6.00 26.62
CA GLY A 251 -3.35 6.38 28.03
C GLY A 251 -4.75 6.56 28.66
N LEU A 252 -5.72 5.74 28.25
CA LEU A 252 -7.04 5.58 28.90
C LEU A 252 -7.07 4.33 29.79
#